data_AF-A0A653R3E7-F1
#
_entry.id   AF-A0A653R3E7-F1
#
_cell.length_a   1.000
_cell.length_b   1.000
_cell.length_c   1.000
_cell.angle_alpha   90.00
_cell.angle_beta   90.00
_cell.angle_gamma   90.00
#
_symmetry.space_group_name_H-M   'P 1'
#
loop_
_entity.id
_entity.type
_entity.pdbx_description
1 polymer ?
#
loop_
_entity_poly.entity_id
_entity_poly.type
_entity_poly.pdbx_seq_one_letter_code
_entity_poly.pdbx_strand_id
1 'polypeptide(L)'
;MLRILRNEYKTNIKRMSKGGAIAIGLLIEKFQEFLENLFEPKKKTKLEELYELDSIIKANFTISVLEITEERFEEVSSKLNPIDIQTLDKIIVLTYSCVNSVQKSELIERLKKNESLNKRLLDLIQFAENKSNILSLERNNIKNSLQHQLKERDVY
;
A
#
# COMPACT_ATOMS: atom_id res chain seq x y z
N MET A 1 53.38 -23.53 -30.88
CA MET A 1 52.67 -23.35 -29.58
C MET A 1 51.25 -22.81 -29.72
N LEU A 2 51.00 -21.68 -30.41
CA LEU A 2 49.65 -21.08 -30.53
C LEU A 2 48.59 -21.92 -31.28
N ARG A 3 49.00 -22.84 -32.17
CA ARG A 3 48.07 -23.76 -32.88
C ARG A 3 47.52 -24.90 -32.02
N ILE A 4 48.26 -25.32 -30.98
CA ILE A 4 47.87 -26.42 -30.10
C ILE A 4 46.80 -25.93 -29.10
N LEU A 5 47.03 -24.75 -28.51
CA LEU A 5 46.07 -24.11 -27.60
C LEU A 5 44.73 -23.76 -28.29
N ARG A 6 44.75 -23.37 -29.57
CA ARG A 6 43.53 -23.08 -30.35
C ARG A 6 42.71 -24.34 -30.67
N ASN A 7 43.35 -25.50 -30.80
CA ASN A 7 42.67 -26.77 -31.04
C ASN A 7 42.05 -27.33 -29.75
N GLU A 8 42.70 -27.19 -28.60
CA GLU A 8 42.14 -27.66 -27.32
C GLU A 8 40.88 -26.88 -26.90
N TYR A 9 40.84 -25.56 -27.13
CA TYR A 9 39.64 -24.75 -26.88
C TYR A 9 38.48 -25.13 -27.81
N LYS A 10 38.74 -25.34 -29.11
CA LYS A 10 37.70 -25.79 -30.06
C LYS A 10 37.19 -27.19 -29.78
N THR A 11 38.02 -28.06 -29.19
CA THR A 11 37.65 -29.44 -28.88
C THR A 11 36.86 -29.54 -27.57
N ASN A 12 37.14 -28.69 -26.58
CA ASN A 12 36.39 -28.64 -25.33
C ASN A 12 34.98 -28.09 -25.49
N ILE A 13 34.77 -27.09 -26.35
CA ILE A 13 33.41 -26.58 -26.65
C ILE A 13 32.58 -27.65 -27.40
N LYS A 14 33.23 -28.49 -28.23
CA LYS A 14 32.59 -29.62 -28.91
C LYS A 14 32.26 -30.81 -27.98
N ARG A 15 32.78 -30.82 -26.75
CA ARG A 15 32.59 -31.88 -25.74
C ARG A 15 31.62 -31.50 -24.61
N MET A 16 30.96 -30.35 -24.67
CA MET A 16 29.78 -30.13 -23.83
C MET A 16 28.72 -31.13 -24.28
N SER A 17 28.46 -32.15 -23.46
CA SER A 17 27.32 -33.04 -23.66
C SER A 17 26.05 -32.17 -23.73
N LYS A 18 25.07 -32.57 -24.54
CA LYS A 18 23.78 -31.87 -24.59
C LYS A 18 23.21 -31.64 -23.17
N GLY A 19 23.44 -32.58 -22.25
CA GLY A 19 23.08 -32.44 -20.83
C GLY A 19 23.82 -31.34 -20.07
N GLY A 20 25.11 -31.11 -20.33
CA GLY A 20 25.86 -30.01 -19.72
C GLY A 20 25.40 -28.63 -20.22
N ALA A 21 25.05 -28.52 -21.51
CA ALA A 21 24.46 -27.31 -22.06
C ALA A 21 23.06 -27.03 -21.46
N ILE A 22 22.25 -28.07 -21.29
CA ILE A 22 20.92 -27.98 -20.66
C ILE A 22 21.04 -27.58 -19.19
N ALA A 23 21.98 -28.16 -18.44
CA ALA A 23 22.19 -27.83 -17.03
C ALA A 23 22.63 -26.37 -16.82
N ILE A 24 23.51 -25.86 -17.70
CA ILE A 24 23.91 -24.44 -17.68
C ILE A 24 22.74 -23.54 -18.06
N GLY A 25 21.92 -23.94 -19.03
CA GLY A 25 20.69 -23.21 -19.39
C GLY A 25 19.73 -23.09 -18.21
N LEU A 26 19.44 -24.19 -17.52
CA LEU A 26 18.59 -24.20 -16.32
C LEU A 26 19.16 -23.35 -15.17
N LEU A 27 20.49 -23.32 -15.02
CA LEU A 27 21.16 -22.47 -14.03
C LEU A 27 20.99 -20.98 -14.36
N ILE A 28 21.12 -20.61 -15.64
CA ILE A 28 20.95 -19.23 -16.10
C ILE A 28 19.49 -18.81 -15.90
N GLU A 29 18.53 -19.66 -16.26
CA GLU A 29 17.10 -19.38 -16.04
C GLU A 29 16.76 -19.19 -14.56
N LYS A 30 17.27 -20.07 -13.68
CA LYS A 30 17.08 -19.96 -12.24
C LYS A 30 17.74 -18.71 -11.66
N PHE A 31 18.89 -18.32 -12.20
CA PHE A 31 19.57 -17.10 -11.78
C PHE A 31 18.82 -15.85 -12.26
N GLN A 32 18.27 -15.87 -13.48
CA GLN A 32 17.43 -14.79 -13.99
C GLN A 32 16.14 -14.64 -13.19
N GLU A 33 15.44 -15.74 -12.89
CA GLU A 33 14.26 -15.77 -12.02
C GLU A 33 14.60 -15.24 -10.62
N PHE A 34 15.78 -15.56 -10.09
CA PHE A 34 16.25 -15.03 -8.82
C PHE A 34 16.50 -13.52 -8.88
N LEU A 35 17.13 -13.01 -9.94
CA LEU A 35 17.35 -11.57 -10.12
C LEU A 35 16.02 -10.82 -10.31
N GLU A 36 15.09 -11.36 -11.10
CA GLU A 36 13.76 -10.79 -11.28
C GLU A 36 13.03 -10.69 -9.94
N ASN A 37 13.06 -11.73 -9.10
CA ASN A 37 12.49 -11.71 -7.75
C ASN A 37 13.23 -10.74 -6.80
N LEU A 38 14.53 -10.50 -7.00
CA LEU A 38 15.33 -9.58 -6.19
C LEU A 38 15.07 -8.11 -6.52
N PHE A 39 14.81 -7.84 -7.79
CA PHE A 39 14.57 -6.50 -8.32
C PHE A 39 13.09 -6.19 -8.52
N GLU A 40 12.18 -7.15 -8.31
CA GLU A 40 10.76 -6.87 -8.24
C GLU A 40 10.53 -5.91 -7.06
N PRO A 41 10.04 -4.69 -7.30
CA PRO A 41 9.83 -3.72 -6.24
C PRO A 41 8.86 -4.35 -5.25
N LYS A 42 9.31 -4.56 -4.01
CA LYS A 42 8.47 -5.10 -2.94
C LYS A 42 7.20 -4.26 -2.89
N LYS A 43 6.05 -4.89 -3.17
CA LYS A 43 4.75 -4.24 -3.01
C LYS A 43 4.65 -3.78 -1.56
N LYS A 44 4.47 -2.48 -1.38
CA LYS A 44 4.29 -1.89 -0.06
C LYS A 44 3.05 -2.51 0.58
N THR A 45 3.15 -2.78 1.87
CA THR A 45 2.00 -3.14 2.67
C THR A 45 1.13 -1.91 2.88
N LYS A 46 -0.18 -2.10 3.09
CA LYS A 46 -1.10 -0.98 3.38
C LYS A 46 -0.66 -0.14 4.59
N LEU A 47 0.01 -0.75 5.56
CA LEU A 47 0.57 -0.05 6.70
C LEU A 47 1.74 0.85 6.30
N GLU A 48 2.66 0.38 5.47
CA GLU A 48 3.76 1.21 4.93
C GLU A 48 3.20 2.37 4.11
N GLU A 49 2.17 2.11 3.28
CA GLU A 49 1.47 3.17 2.53
C GLU A 49 0.81 4.20 3.44
N LEU A 50 0.23 3.77 4.57
CA LEU A 50 -0.37 4.67 5.56
C LEU A 50 0.68 5.54 6.27
N TYR A 51 1.84 4.98 6.62
CA TYR A 51 2.94 5.75 7.22
C TYR A 51 3.54 6.76 6.26
N GLU A 52 3.71 6.37 4.99
CA GLU A 52 4.16 7.29 3.95
C GLU A 52 3.15 8.41 3.72
N LEU A 53 1.87 8.09 3.65
CA LEU A 53 0.79 9.07 3.53
C LEU A 53 0.80 10.04 4.72
N ASP A 54 0.88 9.53 5.95
CA ASP A 54 0.96 10.36 7.16
C ASP A 54 2.18 11.30 7.13
N SER A 55 3.33 10.81 6.66
CA SER A 55 4.54 11.63 6.49
C SER A 55 4.34 12.75 5.46
N ILE A 56 3.72 12.45 4.32
CA ILE A 56 3.41 13.42 3.27
C ILE A 56 2.44 14.47 3.77
N ILE A 57 1.38 14.08 4.49
CA ILE A 57 0.38 15.03 4.98
C ILE A 57 0.98 15.93 6.05
N LYS A 58 1.77 15.38 6.98
CA LYS A 58 2.50 16.18 7.99
C LYS A 58 3.39 17.22 7.35
N ALA A 59 4.13 16.84 6.31
CA ALA A 59 5.06 17.73 5.62
C ALA A 59 4.33 18.87 4.87
N ASN A 60 3.18 18.59 4.25
CA ASN A 60 2.49 19.55 3.37
C ASN A 60 1.37 20.35 4.05
N PHE A 61 0.75 19.80 5.09
CA PHE A 61 -0.48 20.34 5.68
C PHE A 61 -0.42 20.46 7.20
N THR A 62 0.72 20.13 7.83
CA THR A 62 0.93 20.24 9.29
C THR A 62 -0.15 19.54 10.12
N ILE A 63 -0.65 18.41 9.61
CA ILE A 63 -1.63 17.55 10.27
C ILE A 63 -1.26 16.09 10.04
N SER A 64 -1.56 15.24 11.00
CA SER A 64 -1.37 13.78 10.94
C SER A 64 -2.68 13.03 10.74
N VAL A 65 -2.59 11.79 10.28
CA VAL A 65 -3.74 10.87 10.20
C VAL A 65 -4.37 10.67 11.58
N LEU A 66 -3.56 10.58 12.64
CA LEU A 66 -4.08 10.45 14.00
C LEU A 66 -4.89 11.69 14.42
N GLU A 67 -4.35 12.90 14.23
CA GLU A 67 -5.09 14.15 14.50
C GLU A 67 -6.37 14.22 13.68
N ILE A 68 -6.32 13.83 12.40
CA ILE A 68 -7.51 13.77 11.54
C ILE A 68 -8.58 12.85 12.13
N THR A 69 -8.20 11.76 12.80
CA THR A 69 -9.15 10.79 13.37
C THR A 69 -9.56 11.05 14.82
N GLU A 70 -8.76 11.78 15.61
CA GLU A 70 -8.96 11.94 17.05
C GLU A 70 -9.41 13.35 17.46
N GLU A 71 -9.02 14.39 16.73
CA GLU A 71 -9.41 15.77 17.06
C GLU A 71 -10.86 16.07 16.67
N ARG A 72 -11.40 17.17 17.19
CA ARG A 72 -12.76 17.63 16.82
C ARG A 72 -12.82 17.94 15.33
N PHE A 73 -13.96 17.66 14.70
CA PHE A 73 -14.06 17.75 13.24
C PHE A 73 -13.95 19.20 12.77
N GLU A 74 -14.48 20.12 13.57
CA GLU A 74 -14.44 21.55 13.32
C GLU A 74 -12.99 22.05 13.25
N GLU A 75 -12.12 21.59 14.15
CA GLU A 75 -10.70 21.95 14.22
C GLU A 75 -9.92 21.42 13.02
N VAL A 76 -10.24 20.19 12.59
CA VAL A 76 -9.57 19.51 11.48
C VAL A 76 -10.07 19.98 10.11
N SER A 77 -11.35 20.33 9.99
CA SER A 77 -11.98 20.69 8.70
C SER A 77 -11.25 21.82 7.97
N SER A 78 -10.78 22.82 8.72
CA SER A 78 -9.99 23.94 8.20
C SER A 78 -8.64 23.49 7.61
N LYS A 79 -7.99 22.51 8.24
CA LYS A 79 -6.72 21.90 7.81
C LYS A 79 -6.91 20.92 6.64
N LEU A 80 -8.11 20.37 6.43
CA LEU A 80 -8.45 19.49 5.31
C LEU A 80 -8.84 20.24 4.02
N ASN A 81 -9.30 21.48 4.13
CA ASN A 81 -9.65 22.32 2.97
C ASN A 81 -8.56 22.44 1.90
N PRO A 82 -7.26 22.57 2.21
CA PRO A 82 -6.22 22.61 1.18
C PRO A 82 -5.87 21.24 0.56
N ILE A 83 -6.27 20.11 1.16
CA ILE A 83 -5.89 18.76 0.70
C ILE A 83 -6.70 18.35 -0.53
N ASP A 84 -6.07 17.91 -1.61
CA ASP A 84 -6.81 17.47 -2.80
C ASP A 84 -7.69 16.23 -2.53
N ILE A 85 -8.72 16.03 -3.37
CA ILE A 85 -9.69 14.95 -3.18
C ILE A 85 -9.07 13.55 -3.27
N GLN A 86 -8.03 13.36 -4.07
CA GLN A 86 -7.39 12.06 -4.23
C GLN A 86 -6.61 11.69 -2.96
N THR A 87 -5.95 12.68 -2.35
CA THR A 87 -5.28 12.50 -1.06
C THR A 87 -6.29 12.24 0.06
N LEU A 88 -7.43 12.93 0.08
CA LEU A 88 -8.52 12.65 1.03
C LEU A 88 -9.06 11.23 0.89
N ASP A 89 -9.30 10.78 -0.34
CA ASP A 89 -9.75 9.41 -0.62
C ASP A 89 -8.73 8.38 -0.12
N LYS A 90 -7.42 8.62 -0.36
CA LYS A 90 -6.36 7.76 0.17
C LYS A 90 -6.37 7.68 1.69
N ILE A 91 -6.55 8.80 2.38
CA ILE A 91 -6.63 8.84 3.85
C ILE A 91 -7.78 7.94 4.31
N ILE A 92 -8.97 8.12 3.75
CA ILE A 92 -10.17 7.35 4.12
C ILE A 92 -9.94 5.86 3.87
N VAL A 93 -9.49 5.50 2.67
CA VAL A 93 -9.33 4.10 2.23
C VAL A 93 -8.25 3.37 3.01
N LEU A 94 -7.08 3.99 3.20
CA LEU A 94 -5.96 3.37 3.91
C LEU A 94 -6.27 3.25 5.40
N THR A 95 -6.84 4.29 6.02
CA THR A 95 -7.24 4.24 7.43
C THR A 95 -8.25 3.12 7.68
N TYR A 96 -9.33 3.08 6.89
CA TYR A 96 -10.34 2.02 7.00
C TYR A 96 -9.75 0.63 6.74
N SER A 97 -8.91 0.47 5.72
CA SER A 97 -8.29 -0.81 5.39
C SER A 97 -7.36 -1.30 6.50
N CYS A 98 -6.53 -0.43 7.08
CA CYS A 98 -5.58 -0.79 8.13
C CYS A 98 -6.30 -1.21 9.41
N VAL A 99 -7.36 -0.51 9.79
CA VAL A 99 -8.17 -0.82 10.98
C VAL A 99 -8.94 -2.13 10.83
N ASN A 100 -9.36 -2.48 9.62
CA ASN A 100 -10.00 -3.79 9.36
C ASN A 100 -9.00 -4.91 9.03
N SER A 101 -7.69 -4.62 9.04
CA SER A 101 -6.67 -5.63 8.77
C SER A 101 -6.25 -6.40 10.02
N VAL A 102 -5.64 -7.57 9.79
CA VAL A 102 -5.04 -8.42 10.84
C VAL A 102 -3.69 -7.86 11.32
N GLN A 103 -3.16 -6.83 10.66
CA GLN A 103 -1.84 -6.26 10.98
C GLN A 103 -1.85 -5.63 12.38
N LYS A 104 -0.72 -5.80 13.09
CA LYS A 104 -0.49 -5.23 14.42
C LYS A 104 0.56 -4.14 14.32
N SER A 105 0.18 -2.94 14.72
CA SER A 105 1.05 -1.76 14.79
C SER A 105 0.46 -0.84 15.84
N GLU A 106 1.29 -0.10 16.57
CA GLU A 106 0.84 0.84 17.59
C GLU A 106 -0.20 1.83 17.05
N LEU A 107 0.04 2.37 15.85
CA LEU A 107 -0.89 3.27 15.16
C LEU A 107 -2.23 2.58 14.88
N ILE A 108 -2.22 1.34 14.36
CA ILE A 108 -3.45 0.59 14.07
C ILE A 108 -4.21 0.28 15.36
N GLU A 109 -3.51 -0.11 16.43
CA GLU A 109 -4.14 -0.42 17.71
C GLU A 109 -4.77 0.83 18.33
N ARG A 110 -4.13 1.99 18.21
CA ARG A 110 -4.68 3.27 18.65
C ARG A 110 -5.93 3.65 17.86
N LEU A 111 -5.89 3.52 16.53
CA LEU A 111 -7.05 3.73 15.68
C LEU A 111 -8.22 2.77 16.00
N LYS A 112 -7.93 1.47 16.21
CA LYS A 112 -8.94 0.46 16.59
C LYS A 112 -9.60 0.76 17.94
N LYS A 113 -8.87 1.37 18.88
CA LYS A 113 -9.39 1.77 20.20
C LYS A 113 -10.25 3.03 20.14
N ASN A 114 -10.19 3.81 19.06
CA ASN A 114 -11.01 5.00 18.91
C ASN A 114 -12.46 4.60 18.55
N GLU A 115 -13.36 4.64 19.53
CA GLU A 115 -14.77 4.29 19.37
C GLU A 115 -15.50 5.18 18.35
N SER A 116 -15.04 6.42 18.20
CA SER A 116 -15.64 7.40 17.28
C SER A 116 -15.10 7.30 15.85
N LEU A 117 -14.12 6.43 15.59
CA LEU A 117 -13.45 6.36 14.29
C LEU A 117 -14.43 6.13 13.13
N ASN A 118 -15.39 5.23 13.28
CA ASN A 118 -16.35 4.93 12.23
C ASN A 118 -17.20 6.16 11.87
N LYS A 119 -17.66 6.90 12.88
CA LYS A 119 -18.38 8.16 12.68
C LYS A 119 -17.47 9.21 12.02
N ARG A 120 -16.22 9.29 12.47
CA ARG A 120 -15.24 10.22 11.91
C ARG A 120 -14.92 9.93 10.44
N LEU A 121 -14.80 8.66 10.05
CA LEU A 121 -14.63 8.29 8.65
C LEU A 121 -15.86 8.68 7.81
N LEU A 122 -17.07 8.59 8.35
CA LEU A 122 -18.28 9.10 7.66
C LEU A 122 -18.26 10.61 7.50
N ASP A 123 -17.84 11.35 8.52
CA ASP A 123 -17.72 12.82 8.45
C ASP A 123 -16.68 13.23 7.38
N LEU A 124 -15.56 12.51 7.30
CA LEU A 124 -14.54 12.71 6.25
C LEU A 124 -15.08 12.39 4.85
N ILE A 125 -15.88 11.32 4.71
CA ILE A 125 -16.53 10.97 3.44
C ILE A 125 -17.51 12.07 3.02
N GLN A 126 -18.34 12.56 3.95
CA GLN A 126 -19.29 13.62 3.66
C GLN A 126 -18.57 14.92 3.28
N PHE A 127 -17.46 15.22 3.95
CA PHE A 127 -16.62 16.36 3.59
C PHE A 127 -16.02 16.23 2.19
N ALA A 128 -15.50 15.05 1.84
CA ALA A 128 -14.96 14.78 0.51
C ALA A 128 -16.04 14.93 -0.59
N GLU A 129 -17.26 14.42 -0.34
CA GLU A 129 -18.41 14.56 -1.24
C GLU A 129 -18.86 16.02 -1.39
N ASN A 130 -18.89 16.80 -0.30
CA ASN A 130 -19.24 18.22 -0.35
C ASN A 130 -18.19 19.04 -1.11
N LYS A 131 -16.93 18.61 -1.07
CA LYS A 131 -15.81 19.30 -1.71
C LYS A 131 -15.73 19.03 -3.22
N SER A 132 -16.18 17.87 -3.67
CA SER A 132 -16.05 17.46 -5.07
C SER A 132 -17.15 16.51 -5.51
N ASN A 133 -17.66 16.72 -6.73
CA ASN A 133 -18.59 15.79 -7.39
C ASN A 133 -17.91 14.52 -7.95
N ILE A 134 -16.61 14.35 -7.73
CA ILE A 134 -15.88 13.15 -8.18
C ILE A 134 -16.32 11.95 -7.34
N LEU A 135 -16.98 11.00 -8.01
CA LEU A 135 -17.41 9.75 -7.40
C LEU A 135 -16.22 8.80 -7.22
N SER A 136 -16.07 8.27 -6.01
CA SER A 136 -15.11 7.21 -5.69
C SER A 136 -15.87 5.96 -5.27
N LEU A 137 -15.71 4.87 -6.03
CA LEU A 137 -16.35 3.58 -5.75
C LEU A 137 -15.90 3.05 -4.38
N GLU A 138 -14.61 3.14 -4.06
CA GLU A 138 -14.08 2.69 -2.78
C GLU A 138 -14.67 3.50 -1.62
N ARG A 139 -14.72 4.83 -1.77
CA ARG A 139 -15.33 5.71 -0.76
C ARG A 139 -16.79 5.36 -0.51
N ASN A 140 -17.56 5.12 -1.57
CA ASN A 140 -18.97 4.73 -1.47
C ASN A 140 -19.16 3.36 -0.81
N ASN A 141 -18.31 2.38 -1.14
CA ASN A 141 -18.34 1.06 -0.52
C ASN A 141 -18.03 1.14 0.98
N ILE A 142 -17.03 1.94 1.36
CA ILE A 142 -16.70 2.21 2.77
C ILE A 142 -17.86 2.90 3.47
N LYS A 143 -18.46 3.93 2.86
CA LYS A 143 -19.63 4.64 3.40
C LYS A 143 -20.76 3.67 3.73
N ASN A 144 -21.12 2.81 2.76
CA ASN A 144 -22.17 1.82 2.95
C ASN A 144 -21.83 0.85 4.08
N SER A 145 -20.61 0.31 4.10
CA SER A 145 -20.16 -0.60 5.17
C SER A 145 -20.24 0.05 6.55
N LEU A 146 -19.75 1.28 6.70
CA LEU A 146 -19.80 2.04 7.95
C LEU A 146 -21.22 2.32 8.41
N GLN A 147 -22.12 2.70 7.49
CA GLN A 147 -23.53 2.94 7.79
C GLN A 147 -24.24 1.68 8.27
N HIS A 148 -23.93 0.51 7.68
CA HIS A 148 -24.46 -0.77 8.16
C HIS A 148 -23.95 -1.10 9.57
N GLN A 149 -22.64 -0.96 9.81
CA GLN A 149 -22.03 -1.23 11.12
C GLN A 149 -22.57 -0.34 12.25
N LEU A 150 -22.89 0.92 11.95
CA LEU A 150 -23.46 1.84 12.95
C LEU A 150 -24.93 1.54 13.22
N LYS A 151 -25.72 1.23 12.17
CA LYS A 151 -27.12 0.83 12.34
C LYS A 151 -27.27 -0.42 13.20
N GLU A 152 -26.37 -1.40 13.08
CA GLU A 152 -26.38 -2.61 13.91
C GLU A 152 -26.06 -2.31 15.39
N ARG A 153 -25.32 -1.22 15.68
CA ARG A 153 -24.99 -0.81 17.05
C ARG A 153 -26.10 -0.02 17.73
N ASP A 154 -26.91 0.71 16.99
CA ASP A 154 -28.03 1.51 17.52
C ASP A 154 -29.31 0.67 17.79
N VAL A 155 -29.28 -0.64 17.47
CA VAL A 155 -30.42 -1.57 17.63
C VAL A 155 -30.37 -2.36 18.95
N TYR A 156 -29.36 -2.12 19.80
CA TYR A 156 -29.20 -2.69 21.14
C TYR A 156 -29.07 -1.60 22.20
#